data_AF-A0A5B7FYE4-F1
#
_entry.id   AF-A0A5B7FYE4-F1
#
_cell.length_a   1.000
_cell.length_b   1.000
_cell.length_c   1.000
_cell.angle_alpha   90.00
_cell.angle_beta   90.00
_cell.angle_gamma   90.00
#
_symmetry.space_group_name_H-M   'P 1'
#
loop_
_entity.id
_entity.type
_entity.pdbx_description
1 polymer ?
#
loop_
_entity_poly.entity_id
_entity_poly.type
_entity_poly.pdbx_seq_one_letter_code
_entity_poly.pdbx_strand_id
1 'polypeptide(L)' 'MEGQLRFEGERLSLQEHIKILGVTISRELRYDTHITSVARQISQRVSALRRVAGCLDPRGIFTLSHLYV' A
#
# COMPACT_ATOMS: atom_id res chain seq x y z
N MET A 1 -12.83 -1.37 29.97
CA MET A 1 -13.64 -0.16 29.76
C MET A 1 -12.96 0.64 28.66
N GLU A 2 -13.52 0.69 27.46
CA GLU A 2 -12.98 1.54 26.40
C GLU A 2 -13.40 2.99 26.67
N GLY A 3 -12.43 3.89 26.85
CA GLY A 3 -12.70 5.32 27.01
C GLY A 3 -13.31 5.89 25.74
N GLN A 4 -14.38 6.67 25.86
CA GLN A 4 -15.04 7.30 24.72
C GLN A 4 -14.37 8.66 24.43
N LEU A 5 -13.68 8.76 23.29
CA LEU A 5 -13.14 10.02 22.79
C LEU A 5 -14.24 10.86 22.14
N ARG A 6 -14.38 12.11 22.59
CA ARG A 6 -15.29 13.11 22.03
C ARG A 6 -14.50 14.35 21.63
N PHE A 7 -14.80 14.92 20.46
CA PHE A 7 -14.25 16.19 19.99
C PHE A 7 -15.42 17.08 19.58
N GLU A 8 -15.51 18.29 20.13
CA GLU A 8 -16.63 19.24 19.87
C GLU A 8 -18.04 18.64 20.08
N GLY A 9 -18.17 17.65 20.97
CA GLY A 9 -19.43 16.95 21.24
C GLY A 9 -19.72 15.79 20.29
N GLU A 10 -18.96 15.64 19.21
CA GLU A 10 -19.04 14.49 18.31
C GLU A 10 -18.24 13.31 18.85
N ARG A 11 -18.79 12.10 18.68
CA ARG A 11 -18.11 10.86 19.04
C ARG A 11 -17.08 10.54 17.97
N LEU A 12 -15.80 10.51 18.36
CA LEU A 12 -14.76 10.01 17.48
C LEU A 12 -14.87 8.48 17.39
N SER A 13 -15.01 7.97 16.17
CA SER A 13 -14.94 6.53 15.92
C SER A 13 -13.49 6.07 16.11
N LEU A 14 -13.33 4.93 16.77
CA LEU A 14 -12.04 4.28 16.83
C LEU A 14 -11.69 3.78 15.42
N GLN A 15 -10.57 4.27 14.88
CA GLN A 15 -10.05 3.81 13.59
C GLN A 15 -8.95 2.79 13.85
N GLU A 16 -9.13 1.57 13.34
CA GLU A 16 -8.11 0.51 13.42
C GLU A 16 -6.88 0.84 12.57
N HIS A 17 -7.11 1.57 11.47
CA HIS A 17 -6.06 2.05 10.58
C HIS A 17 -6.35 3.49 10.17
N ILE A 18 -5.30 4.28 10.06
CA ILE A 18 -5.35 5.63 9.50
C ILE A 18 -4.45 5.71 8.27
N LYS A 19 -4.77 6.59 7.32
CA LYS A 19 -3.91 6.87 6.17
C LYS A 19 -3.42 8.31 6.24
N ILE A 20 -2.12 8.49 6.38
CA ILE A 20 -1.47 9.80 6.48
C ILE A 20 -0.31 9.82 5.49
N LEU A 21 -0.23 10.88 4.66
CA LEU A 21 0.81 11.05 3.64
C LEU A 21 0.99 9.83 2.71
N GLY A 22 -0.10 9.12 2.42
CA GLY A 22 -0.08 7.92 1.58
C GLY A 22 0.28 6.62 2.31
N VAL A 23 0.70 6.67 3.57
CA VAL A 23 1.07 5.52 4.39
C VAL A 23 -0.10 5.09 5.26
N THR A 24 -0.36 3.78 5.34
CA THR A 24 -1.37 3.21 6.24
C THR A 24 -0.71 2.76 7.54
N ILE A 25 -1.24 3.20 8.67
CA ILE A 25 -0.67 2.91 9.99
C ILE A 25 -1.80 2.33 10.86
N SER A 26 -1.54 1.21 11.53
CA SER A 26 -2.49 0.63 12.49
C SER A 26 -2.53 1.43 13.79
N ARG A 27 -3.55 1.17 14.61
CA ARG A 27 -3.64 1.70 15.98
C ARG A 27 -2.41 1.36 16.83
N GLU A 28 -1.79 0.21 16.58
CA GLU A 28 -0.55 -0.23 17.24
C GLU A 28 0.72 0.42 16.65
N LEU A 29 0.57 1.43 15.79
CA LEU A 29 1.66 2.11 15.07
C LEU A 29 2.47 1.17 14.17
N ARG A 30 1.83 0.09 13.70
CA ARG A 30 2.44 -0.86 12.76
C ARG A 30 2.09 -0.54 11.32
N TYR A 31 3.00 -0.92 10.44
CA TYR A 31 2.88 -0.71 8.99
C TYR A 31 2.52 -1.99 8.24
N ASP A 32 2.24 -3.11 8.93
CA ASP A 32 2.04 -4.43 8.31
C ASP A 32 1.01 -4.40 7.17
N THR A 33 -0.10 -3.70 7.39
CA THR A 33 -1.16 -3.52 6.38
C THR A 33 -0.66 -2.74 5.17
N HIS A 34 0.11 -1.67 5.39
CA HIS A 34 0.69 -0.88 4.32
C HIS A 34 1.71 -1.68 3.51
N ILE A 35 2.67 -2.32 4.19
CA ILE A 35 3.72 -3.14 3.56
C ILE A 35 3.10 -4.28 2.77
N THR A 36 2.08 -4.97 3.32
CA THR A 36 1.36 -6.03 2.59
C THR A 36 0.69 -5.49 1.33
N SER A 37 0.06 -4.31 1.41
CA SER A 37 -0.56 -3.66 0.26
C SER A 37 0.46 -3.29 -0.83
N VAL A 38 1.59 -2.68 -0.44
CA VAL A 38 2.68 -2.31 -1.35
C VAL A 38 3.29 -3.55 -2.01
N ALA A 39 3.61 -4.58 -1.22
CA ALA A 39 4.16 -5.83 -1.72
C ALA A 39 3.20 -6.51 -2.71
N ARG A 40 1.89 -6.51 -2.42
CA ARG A 40 0.87 -7.04 -3.34
C ARG A 40 0.85 -6.25 -4.66
N GLN A 41 0.87 -4.93 -4.60
CA GLN A 41 0.86 -4.08 -5.80
C GLN A 41 2.11 -4.32 -6.66
N ILE A 42 3.30 -4.37 -6.05
CA ILE A 42 4.54 -4.66 -6.76
C ILE A 42 4.49 -6.06 -7.38
N SER A 43 4.04 -7.07 -6.63
CA SER A 43 3.90 -8.43 -7.13
C SER A 43 2.97 -8.51 -8.35
N GLN A 44 1.85 -7.77 -8.32
CA GLN A 44 0.93 -7.67 -9.45
C GLN A 44 1.58 -7.00 -10.67
N ARG A 45 2.32 -5.90 -10.49
CA ARG A 45 3.05 -5.22 -11.57
C ARG A 45 4.11 -6.12 -12.19
N VAL A 46 4.93 -6.76 -11.37
CA VAL A 46 5.95 -7.72 -11.83
C VAL A 46 5.29 -8.88 -12.58
N SER A 47 4.18 -9.40 -12.09
CA SER A 47 3.43 -10.47 -12.76
C SER A 47 2.89 -10.03 -14.11
N ALA A 48 2.36 -8.81 -14.22
CA ALA A 48 1.91 -8.24 -15.49
C ALA A 48 3.08 -8.07 -16.47
N LEU A 49 4.22 -7.53 -16.02
CA LEU A 49 5.42 -7.38 -16.84
C LEU A 49 5.92 -8.73 -17.37
N ARG A 50 5.96 -9.76 -16.52
CA ARG A 50 6.37 -11.11 -16.94
C ARG A 50 5.48 -11.68 -18.05
N ARG A 51 4.18 -11.38 -18.05
CA ARG A 51 3.26 -11.84 -19.11
C ARG A 51 3.52 -11.18 -20.46
N VAL A 52 3.95 -9.92 -20.46
CA VAL A 52 4.22 -9.17 -21.71
C VAL A 52 5.70 -9.16 -22.10
N ALA A 53 6.59 -9.71 -21.27
CA ALA A 53 8.03 -9.72 -21.49
C ALA A 53 8.43 -10.36 -22.83
N GLY A 54 7.70 -11.40 -23.29
CA GLY A 54 7.94 -12.02 -24.59
C GLY A 54 7.60 -11.14 -25.79
N CYS A 55 6.91 -10.02 -25.59
CA CYS A 55 6.57 -9.02 -26.60
C CYS A 55 7.51 -7.79 -26.56
N LEU A 56 8.47 -7.76 -25.64
CA LEU A 56 9.35 -6.63 -25.40
C LEU A 56 10.80 -7.01 -25.74
N ASP A 57 11.54 -6.06 -26.31
CA ASP A 57 12.98 -6.21 -26.42
C ASP A 57 13.66 -6.09 -25.03
N PRO A 58 14.92 -6.53 -24.86
CA PRO A 58 15.62 -6.47 -23.59
C PRO A 58 15.72 -5.07 -22.96
N ARG A 59 15.77 -4.00 -23.78
CA ARG A 59 15.76 -2.61 -23.29
C ARG A 59 14.36 -2.25 -22.78
N GLY A 60 13.31 -2.66 -23.49
CA GLY A 60 11.92 -2.49 -23.06
C GLY A 60 11.63 -3.17 -21.72
N ILE A 61 12.13 -4.38 -21.51
CA ILE A 61 12.03 -5.09 -20.22
C ILE A 61 12.76 -4.30 -19.12
N PHE A 62 14.01 -3.89 -19.37
CA PHE A 62 14.82 -3.14 -18.41
C PHE A 62 14.15 -1.81 -18.02
N THR A 63 13.75 -0.99 -18.98
CA THR A 63 13.10 0.31 -18.74
C THR A 63 11.82 0.17 -17.93
N LEU A 64 10.97 -0.80 -18.25
CA LEU A 64 9.71 -1.00 -17.51
C LEU A 64 9.92 -1.54 -16.11
N SER A 65 10.90 -2.44 -15.91
CA SER A 65 11.25 -2.91 -14.57
C SER A 65 11.83 -1.80 -13.68
N HIS A 66 12.62 -0.89 -14.24
CA HIS A 66 13.27 0.17 -13.46
C HIS A 66 12.35 1.35 -13.15
N LEU A 67 11.34 1.60 -13.99
CA LEU A 67 10.43 2.75 -13.82
C LEU A 67 9.21 2.44 -12.95
N TYR A 68 8.75 1.19 -12.92
CA TYR A 68 7.45 0.82 -12.32
C TYR A 68 7.54 -0.09 -11.08
N VAL A 69 8.72 -0.63 -10.78
CA VAL A 69 9.02 -1.50 -9.63
C VAL A 69 10.16 -0.88 -8.85
#